data_AF-A0A0M4E7J5-F1
#
_entry.id   AF-A0A0M4E7J5-F1
#
_cell.length_a   1.000
_cell.length_b   1.000
_cell.length_c   1.000
_cell.angle_alpha   90.00
_cell.angle_beta   90.00
_cell.angle_gamma   90.00
#
_symmetry.space_group_name_H-M   'P 1'
#
loop_
_entity.id
_entity.type
_entity.pdbx_description
1 polymer ?
#
loop_
_entity_poly.entity_id
_entity_poly.type
_entity_poly.pdbx_seq_one_letter_code
_entity_poly.pdbx_strand_id
1 'polypeptide(L)'
;QMTLSNFKLKLLLFCFVAELQAAEWIGAYSDASKLKAQLAKRAKLIILKEHPGKCVMSADVILNVGVSIKDPTHACRQILCGLNGLVKFHSCGKSIAPRGCTLGNYLDSGQPYPQCCERELRCK
;
A
#
# COMPACT_ATOMS: atom_id res chain seq x y z
N GLN A 1 -31.06 47.03 18.34
CA GLN A 1 -30.94 47.66 17.00
C GLN A 1 -29.67 47.11 16.34
N MET A 2 -29.79 46.08 15.50
CA MET A 2 -28.67 45.53 14.73
C MET A 2 -28.64 46.22 13.36
N THR A 3 -27.53 46.89 13.06
CA THR A 3 -27.36 47.71 11.87
C THR A 3 -27.23 46.84 10.60
N LEU A 4 -27.85 47.30 9.52
CA LEU A 4 -27.92 46.69 8.17
C LEU A 4 -26.54 46.28 7.57
N SER A 5 -25.44 46.81 8.13
CA SER A 5 -24.05 46.47 7.79
C SER A 5 -23.62 45.06 8.22
N ASN A 6 -24.06 44.58 9.40
CA ASN A 6 -23.66 43.27 9.93
C ASN A 6 -24.28 42.10 9.16
N PHE A 7 -25.45 42.30 8.56
CA PHE A 7 -26.15 41.26 7.79
C PHE A 7 -25.47 40.99 6.44
N LYS A 8 -25.01 42.05 5.74
CA LYS A 8 -24.24 41.91 4.49
C LYS A 8 -22.90 41.24 4.72
N LEU A 9 -22.19 41.55 5.81
CA LEU A 9 -20.90 40.94 6.13
C LEU A 9 -21.05 39.46 6.51
N LYS A 10 -22.07 39.10 7.29
CA LYS A 10 -22.40 37.69 7.59
C LYS A 10 -22.82 36.90 6.35
N LEU A 11 -23.58 37.52 5.43
CA LEU A 11 -24.00 36.86 4.19
C LEU A 11 -22.82 36.61 3.24
N LEU A 12 -21.88 37.56 3.13
CA LEU A 12 -20.66 37.40 2.35
C LEU A 12 -19.73 36.32 2.93
N LEU A 13 -19.57 36.26 4.25
CA LEU A 13 -18.80 35.19 4.92
C LEU A 13 -19.45 33.81 4.72
N PHE A 14 -20.78 33.73 4.76
CA PHE A 14 -21.49 32.47 4.47
C PHE A 14 -21.32 32.03 3.01
N CYS A 15 -21.35 32.95 2.05
CA CYS A 15 -21.09 32.64 0.64
C CYS A 15 -19.64 32.18 0.42
N PHE A 16 -18.66 32.79 1.08
CA PHE A 16 -17.24 32.39 0.97
C PHE A 16 -16.99 30.99 1.57
N VAL A 17 -17.64 30.66 2.68
CA VAL A 17 -17.55 29.31 3.28
C VAL A 17 -18.28 28.28 2.41
N ALA A 18 -19.41 28.64 1.79
CA ALA A 18 -20.12 27.77 0.85
C ALA A 18 -19.33 27.54 -0.46
N GLU A 19 -18.60 28.54 -0.96
CA GLU A 19 -17.70 28.40 -2.11
C GLU A 19 -16.48 27.54 -1.81
N LEU A 20 -15.95 27.60 -0.57
CA LEU A 20 -14.88 26.71 -0.12
C LEU A 20 -15.35 25.26 0.04
N GLN A 21 -16.60 25.01 0.44
CA GLN A 21 -17.15 23.66 0.59
C GLN A 21 -17.62 23.03 -0.73
N ALA A 22 -17.97 23.84 -1.74
CA ALA A 22 -18.32 23.34 -3.09
C ALA A 22 -17.11 22.82 -3.88
N ALA A 23 -15.88 23.24 -3.50
CA ALA A 23 -14.65 22.76 -4.12
C ALA A 23 -14.29 21.31 -3.76
N GLU A 24 -14.99 20.68 -2.81
CA GLU A 24 -14.68 19.32 -2.34
C GLU A 24 -15.49 18.19 -3.01
N TRP A 25 -16.49 18.44 -3.87
CA TRP A 25 -17.43 17.35 -4.23
C TRP A 25 -17.83 17.10 -5.68
N ILE A 26 -17.47 17.91 -6.69
CA ILE A 26 -18.00 17.64 -8.05
C ILE A 26 -16.97 17.96 -9.15
N GLY A 27 -16.10 16.99 -9.47
CA GLY A 27 -15.43 16.94 -10.79
C GLY A 27 -13.92 16.66 -10.81
N ALA A 28 -13.15 17.07 -9.80
CA ALA A 28 -11.68 16.93 -9.84
C ALA A 28 -11.16 15.55 -9.37
N TYR A 29 -11.98 14.75 -8.70
CA TYR A 29 -11.53 13.53 -8.02
C TYR A 29 -11.24 12.35 -8.99
N SER A 30 -12.02 12.21 -10.07
CA SER A 30 -11.83 11.14 -11.05
C SER A 30 -10.58 11.36 -11.90
N ASP A 31 -10.26 12.61 -12.23
CA ASP A 31 -9.08 12.98 -13.02
C ASP A 31 -7.81 13.05 -12.17
N ALA A 32 -7.89 13.47 -10.89
CA ALA A 32 -6.77 13.36 -9.95
C ALA A 32 -6.32 11.89 -9.77
N SER A 33 -7.26 10.95 -9.72
CA SER A 33 -6.95 9.51 -9.63
C SER A 33 -6.27 8.97 -10.90
N LYS A 34 -6.73 9.38 -12.09
CA LYS A 34 -6.08 9.04 -13.37
C LYS A 34 -4.70 9.66 -13.51
N LEU A 35 -4.54 10.93 -13.14
CA LEU A 35 -3.27 11.64 -13.18
C LEU A 35 -2.24 10.97 -12.24
N LYS A 36 -2.65 10.58 -11.03
CA LYS A 36 -1.83 9.78 -10.11
C LYS A 36 -1.38 8.46 -10.74
N ALA A 37 -2.29 7.73 -11.40
CA ALA A 37 -1.94 6.48 -12.09
C ALA A 37 -0.97 6.70 -13.27
N GLN A 38 -1.16 7.75 -14.06
CA GLN A 38 -0.25 8.11 -15.16
C GLN A 38 1.15 8.50 -14.65
N LEU A 39 1.22 9.30 -13.58
CA LEU A 39 2.47 9.68 -12.92
C LEU A 39 3.18 8.46 -12.34
N ALA A 40 2.45 7.55 -11.66
CA ALA A 40 3.02 6.30 -11.15
C ALA A 40 3.57 5.41 -12.27
N LYS A 41 2.87 5.33 -13.41
CA LYS A 41 3.34 4.59 -14.60
C LYS A 41 4.62 5.18 -15.17
N ARG A 42 4.68 6.51 -15.30
CA ARG A 42 5.89 7.21 -15.77
C ARG A 42 7.05 7.08 -14.79
N ALA A 43 6.81 7.27 -13.49
CA ALA A 43 7.81 7.09 -12.45
C ALA A 43 8.35 5.65 -12.45
N LYS A 44 7.49 4.64 -12.55
CA LYS A 44 7.90 3.24 -12.68
C LYS A 44 8.81 3.01 -13.88
N LEU A 45 8.51 3.63 -15.03
CA LEU A 45 9.34 3.52 -16.23
C LEU A 45 10.71 4.19 -16.04
N ILE A 46 10.78 5.34 -15.35
CA ILE A 46 12.03 6.02 -15.04
C ILE A 46 12.89 5.15 -14.12
N ILE A 47 12.32 4.66 -13.03
CA ILE A 47 13.04 3.84 -12.05
C ILE A 47 13.55 2.54 -12.67
N LEU A 48 12.78 1.91 -13.57
CA LEU A 48 13.23 0.71 -14.29
C LEU A 48 14.44 1.00 -15.21
N LYS A 49 14.52 2.20 -15.80
CA LYS A 49 15.67 2.62 -16.61
C LYS A 49 16.91 2.89 -15.77
N GLU A 50 16.75 3.43 -14.57
CA GLU A 50 17.86 3.69 -13.63
C GLU A 50 18.40 2.40 -12.98
N HIS A 51 17.60 1.35 -12.93
CA HIS A 51 17.95 0.08 -12.29
C HIS A 51 17.75 -1.13 -13.23
N PRO A 52 18.53 -1.22 -14.33
CA PRO A 52 18.40 -2.31 -15.29
C PRO A 52 18.69 -3.67 -14.63
N GLY A 53 17.81 -4.64 -14.89
CA GLY A 53 17.92 -6.01 -14.39
C GLY A 53 17.60 -6.21 -12.91
N LYS A 54 17.43 -5.14 -12.12
CA LYS A 54 17.04 -5.20 -10.71
C LYS A 54 15.52 -5.33 -10.57
N CYS A 55 15.08 -5.82 -9.42
CA CYS A 55 13.66 -5.86 -9.10
C CYS A 55 13.28 -4.63 -8.29
N VAL A 56 12.40 -3.80 -8.86
CA VAL A 56 11.93 -2.59 -8.19
C VAL A 56 10.44 -2.73 -7.89
N MET A 57 10.11 -2.83 -6.61
CA MET A 57 8.72 -3.00 -6.13
C MET A 57 8.13 -1.68 -5.66
N SER A 58 8.94 -0.86 -4.99
CA SER A 58 8.64 0.51 -4.55
C SER A 58 9.93 1.34 -4.62
N ALA A 59 9.84 2.64 -4.35
CA ALA A 59 11.03 3.51 -4.29
C ALA A 59 12.07 3.01 -3.26
N ASP A 60 11.59 2.37 -2.19
CA ASP A 60 12.44 1.92 -1.08
C ASP A 60 12.87 0.44 -1.19
N VAL A 61 12.26 -0.33 -2.09
CA VAL A 61 12.51 -1.77 -2.24
C VAL A 61 13.05 -2.05 -3.64
N ILE A 62 14.39 -1.94 -3.74
CA ILE A 62 15.18 -2.24 -4.94
C ILE A 62 16.11 -3.41 -4.60
N LEU A 63 15.91 -4.55 -5.25
CA LEU A 63 16.67 -5.77 -5.00
C LEU A 63 17.57 -6.13 -6.17
N ASN A 64 18.78 -6.57 -5.86
CA ASN A 64 19.66 -7.16 -6.86
C ASN A 64 19.18 -8.57 -7.23
N VAL A 65 19.54 -9.01 -8.44
CA VAL A 65 19.23 -10.38 -8.90
C VAL A 65 19.80 -11.41 -7.93
N GLY A 66 19.01 -12.43 -7.61
CA GLY A 66 19.36 -13.51 -6.68
C GLY A 66 19.11 -13.17 -5.21
N VAL A 67 18.84 -11.90 -4.87
CA VAL A 67 18.55 -11.51 -3.48
C VAL A 67 17.14 -11.92 -3.10
N SER A 68 17.01 -12.48 -1.89
CA SER A 68 15.74 -12.78 -1.26
C SER A 68 15.57 -12.02 0.05
N ILE A 69 14.43 -11.38 0.26
CA ILE A 69 14.09 -10.71 1.52
C ILE A 69 12.69 -11.14 1.98
N LYS A 70 12.40 -10.95 3.26
CA LYS A 70 11.02 -10.96 3.73
C LYS A 70 10.31 -9.72 3.22
N ASP A 71 9.06 -9.88 2.80
CA ASP A 71 8.26 -8.75 2.36
C ASP A 71 7.92 -7.79 3.52
N PRO A 72 8.29 -6.50 3.45
CA PRO A 72 7.98 -5.54 4.50
C PRO A 72 6.48 -5.16 4.57
N THR A 73 5.71 -5.44 3.53
CA THR A 73 4.29 -5.07 3.40
C THR A 73 3.32 -6.19 3.76
N HIS A 74 3.81 -7.40 4.07
CA HIS A 74 2.97 -8.57 4.28
C HIS A 74 3.42 -9.37 5.52
N ALA A 75 2.47 -10.01 6.20
CA ALA A 75 2.72 -10.68 7.49
C ALA A 75 3.84 -11.72 7.44
N CYS A 76 3.77 -12.68 6.50
CA CYS A 76 4.88 -13.60 6.25
C CYS A 76 4.85 -14.07 4.79
N ARG A 77 5.74 -13.52 3.96
CA ARG A 77 6.07 -14.02 2.62
C ARG A 77 7.50 -13.59 2.26
N GLN A 78 8.14 -14.34 1.39
CA GLN A 78 9.46 -14.01 0.85
C GLN A 78 9.32 -13.44 -0.57
N ILE A 79 10.12 -12.43 -0.86
CA ILE A 79 10.34 -11.88 -2.19
C ILE A 79 11.68 -12.42 -2.66
N LEU A 80 11.72 -12.99 -3.87
CA LEU A 80 12.95 -13.36 -4.57
C LEU A 80 13.06 -12.56 -5.86
N CYS A 81 14.16 -11.84 -6.02
CA CYS A 81 14.47 -11.15 -7.27
C CYS A 81 15.15 -12.08 -8.26
N GLY A 82 14.50 -12.35 -9.39
CA GLY A 82 15.02 -13.10 -10.51
C GLY A 82 15.62 -12.21 -11.60
N LEU A 83 15.97 -12.83 -12.72
CA LEU A 83 16.51 -12.15 -13.89
C LEU A 83 15.44 -11.23 -14.54
N ASN A 84 15.91 -10.18 -15.22
CA ASN A 84 15.06 -9.25 -15.98
C ASN A 84 13.97 -8.57 -15.14
N GLY A 85 14.23 -8.31 -13.85
CA GLY A 85 13.26 -7.70 -12.94
C GLY A 85 12.08 -8.60 -12.59
N LEU A 86 12.17 -9.92 -12.85
CA LEU A 86 11.13 -10.88 -12.49
C LEU A 86 11.11 -11.07 -10.97
N VAL A 87 9.97 -10.79 -10.34
CA VAL A 87 9.79 -10.99 -8.89
C VAL A 87 8.98 -12.26 -8.64
N LYS A 88 9.48 -13.13 -7.75
CA LYS A 88 8.73 -14.28 -7.25
C LYS A 88 8.36 -14.05 -5.80
N PHE A 89 7.12 -14.39 -5.46
CA PHE A 89 6.62 -14.36 -4.08
C PHE A 89 6.46 -15.79 -3.59
N HIS A 90 7.10 -16.13 -2.47
CA HIS A 90 6.92 -17.41 -1.80
C HIS A 90 6.13 -17.22 -0.50
N SER A 91 4.98 -17.88 -0.40
CA SER A 91 4.19 -17.94 0.83
C SER A 91 4.58 -19.16 1.67
N CYS A 92 4.07 -19.25 2.89
CA CYS A 92 4.32 -20.37 3.81
C CYS A 92 3.74 -21.73 3.36
N GLY A 93 3.11 -21.80 2.19
CA GLY A 93 2.42 -22.99 1.73
C GLY A 93 1.18 -23.31 2.55
N LYS A 94 0.52 -24.43 2.21
CA LYS A 94 -0.62 -24.94 2.95
C LYS A 94 -0.13 -25.94 3.99
N SER A 95 -0.23 -25.56 5.26
CA SER A 95 -0.01 -26.48 6.37
C SER A 95 -1.30 -27.24 6.68
N ILE A 96 -1.22 -28.55 6.88
CA ILE A 96 -2.35 -29.38 7.31
C ILE A 96 -2.23 -29.53 8.82
N ALA A 97 -3.27 -29.10 9.55
CA ALA A 97 -3.32 -29.30 10.99
C ALA A 97 -3.42 -30.81 11.31
N PRO A 98 -2.77 -31.29 12.37
CA PRO A 98 -2.99 -32.64 12.89
C PRO A 98 -4.48 -32.90 13.19
N ARG A 99 -4.89 -34.18 13.22
CA ARG A 99 -6.28 -34.55 13.55
C ARG A 99 -6.66 -34.00 14.92
N GLY A 100 -7.83 -33.38 15.02
CA GLY A 100 -8.32 -32.76 16.27
C GLY A 100 -7.74 -31.37 16.55
N CYS A 101 -6.85 -30.86 15.70
CA CYS A 101 -6.24 -29.54 15.86
C CYS A 101 -6.62 -28.60 14.71
N THR A 102 -6.56 -27.29 14.97
CA THR A 102 -6.71 -26.23 13.98
C THR A 102 -5.52 -25.29 13.99
N LEU A 103 -5.16 -24.74 12.82
CA LEU A 103 -4.12 -23.73 12.71
C LEU A 103 -4.71 -22.35 13.04
N GLY A 104 -4.15 -21.70 14.05
CA GLY A 104 -4.46 -20.34 14.48
C GLY A 104 -3.62 -19.28 13.75
N ASN A 105 -3.29 -18.21 14.46
CA ASN A 105 -2.52 -17.08 13.93
C ASN A 105 -1.03 -17.43 13.80
N TYR A 106 -0.27 -16.59 13.10
CA TYR A 106 1.20 -16.67 13.13
C TYR A 106 1.71 -16.42 14.55
N LEU A 107 2.70 -17.20 14.99
CA LEU A 107 3.32 -17.03 16.31
C LEU A 107 4.11 -15.73 16.39
N ASP A 108 4.97 -15.49 15.39
CA ASP A 108 5.74 -14.26 15.27
C ASP A 108 5.89 -13.88 13.78
N SER A 109 5.02 -12.99 13.32
CA SER A 109 5.09 -12.44 11.98
C SER A 109 6.23 -11.43 11.80
N GLY A 110 7.04 -11.14 12.82
CA GLY A 110 8.22 -10.28 12.78
C GLY A 110 9.49 -11.00 12.32
N GLN A 111 9.58 -12.32 12.54
CA GLN A 111 10.72 -13.16 12.14
C GLN A 111 11.03 -13.11 10.64
N PRO A 112 12.26 -13.44 10.22
CA PRO A 112 12.57 -13.69 8.81
C PRO A 112 11.76 -14.87 8.25
N TYR A 113 11.66 -14.95 6.93
CA TYR A 113 11.11 -16.13 6.26
C TYR A 113 12.19 -17.22 6.19
N PRO A 114 11.88 -18.51 6.44
CA PRO A 114 10.54 -19.09 6.67
C PRO A 114 10.09 -19.15 8.14
N GLN A 115 10.86 -18.61 9.09
CA GLN A 115 10.56 -18.71 10.53
C GLN A 115 9.23 -18.04 10.90
N CYS A 116 8.85 -16.96 10.21
CA CYS A 116 7.55 -16.32 10.40
C CYS A 116 6.34 -17.18 9.97
N CYS A 117 6.56 -18.36 9.39
CA CYS A 117 5.49 -19.25 8.93
C CYS A 117 4.89 -20.10 10.04
N GLU A 118 5.51 -20.13 11.22
CA GLU A 118 4.99 -20.90 12.35
C GLU A 118 3.66 -20.32 12.83
N ARG A 119 2.71 -21.22 13.10
CA ARG A 119 1.34 -20.87 13.49
C ARG A 119 0.97 -21.59 14.78
N GLU A 120 0.12 -20.94 15.55
CA GLU A 120 -0.49 -21.53 16.73
C GLU A 120 -1.28 -22.80 16.34
N LEU A 121 -1.16 -23.85 17.15
CA LEU A 121 -1.95 -25.07 17.01
C LEU A 121 -2.95 -25.14 18.16
N ARG A 122 -4.24 -25.16 17.84
CA ARG A 122 -5.32 -25.29 18.81
C ARG A 122 -5.95 -26.67 18.69
N CYS A 123 -5.62 -27.55 19.63
CA CYS A 123 -6.16 -28.89 19.70
C CYS A 123 -7.33 -28.94 20.69
N LYS A 124 -8.36 -29.71 20.36
CA LYS A 124 -9.52 -29.97 21.24
C LYS A 124 -9.44 -31.35 21.85
#